data_AF-A0A6B9TAN9-F1
#
_entry.id   AF-A0A6B9TAN9-F1
#
_cell.length_a   1.000
_cell.length_b   1.000
_cell.length_c   1.000
_cell.angle_alpha   90.00
_cell.angle_beta   90.00
_cell.angle_gamma   90.00
#
_symmetry.space_group_name_H-M   'P 1'
#
loop_
_entity.id
_entity.type
_entity.pdbx_description
1 polymer ?
#
loop_
_entity_poly.entity_id
_entity_poly.type
_entity_poly.pdbx_seq_one_letter_code
_entity_poly.pdbx_strand_id
1 'polypeptide(L)'
;MASPFTVYVRPDLYEWCETKVSEGRFRSFSDVVDYAMGFYFDSIMRDRVKGVTKIPRGEAIKKSVRVNQYVMEGLMATGFFDRAEIVDYALDFYRRWLENDG
;
A
#
# COMPACT_ATOMS: atom_id res chain seq x y z
N MET A 1 15.86 5.13 9.21
CA MET A 1 16.02 5.87 7.93
C MET A 1 15.22 5.12 6.87
N ALA A 2 14.38 5.79 6.07
CA ALA A 2 13.59 5.14 5.03
C ALA A 2 14.50 4.81 3.82
N SER A 3 14.80 3.53 3.63
CA SER A 3 15.57 3.06 2.47
C SER A 3 14.67 2.95 1.24
N PRO A 4 15.17 3.33 0.04
CA PRO A 4 14.41 3.16 -1.19
C PRO A 4 14.16 1.67 -1.44
N PHE A 5 12.89 1.32 -1.61
CA PHE A 5 12.43 -0.04 -1.83
C PHE A 5 11.78 -0.16 -3.21
N THR A 6 12.12 -1.21 -3.94
CA THR A 6 11.50 -1.49 -5.24
C THR A 6 10.20 -2.24 -5.02
N VAL A 7 9.11 -1.67 -5.52
CA VAL A 7 7.76 -2.24 -5.44
C VAL A 7 7.22 -2.49 -6.85
N TYR A 8 6.33 -3.47 -6.91
CA TYR A 8 5.56 -3.81 -8.10
C TYR A 8 4.11 -3.54 -7.78
N VAL A 9 3.49 -2.63 -8.55
CA VAL A 9 2.14 -2.15 -8.30
C VAL A 9 1.30 -2.35 -9.53
N ARG A 10 0.04 -2.75 -9.35
CA ARG A 10 -0.90 -2.88 -10.48
C ARG A 10 -1.13 -1.53 -11.17
N PRO A 11 -1.32 -1.50 -12.51
CA PRO A 11 -1.57 -0.28 -13.25
C PRO A 11 -2.76 0.54 -12.72
N ASP A 12 -3.87 -0.12 -12.36
CA ASP A 12 -5.07 0.56 -11.83
C ASP A 12 -4.81 1.27 -10.51
N LEU A 13 -4.04 0.63 -9.62
CA LEU A 13 -3.65 1.22 -8.34
C LEU A 13 -2.66 2.36 -8.53
N TYR A 14 -1.74 2.24 -9.50
CA TYR A 14 -0.80 3.31 -9.82
C TYR A 14 -1.52 4.55 -10.35
N GLU A 15 -2.44 4.39 -11.31
CA GLU A 15 -3.26 5.50 -11.84
C GLU A 15 -4.10 6.17 -10.75
N TRP A 16 -4.67 5.36 -9.85
CA TRP A 16 -5.39 5.88 -8.70
C TRP A 16 -4.49 6.72 -7.78
N CYS A 17 -3.27 6.26 -7.50
CA CYS A 17 -2.31 7.03 -6.70
C CYS A 17 -1.93 8.35 -7.37
N GLU A 18 -1.66 8.34 -8.69
CA GLU A 18 -1.34 9.56 -9.45
C GLU A 18 -2.51 10.57 -9.41
N THR A 19 -3.75 10.07 -9.44
CA THR A 19 -4.94 10.91 -9.25
C THR A 19 -4.96 11.56 -7.86
N LYS A 20 -4.60 10.83 -6.80
CA LYS A 20 -4.53 11.41 -5.44
C LYS A 20 -3.39 12.41 -5.26
N VAL A 21 -2.31 12.25 -6.01
CA VAL A 21 -1.23 13.24 -6.07
C VAL A 21 -1.69 14.49 -6.83
N SER A 22 -2.36 14.34 -7.97
CA SER A 22 -2.85 15.49 -8.76
C SER A 22 -3.96 16.28 -8.07
N GLU A 23 -4.79 15.61 -7.26
CA GLU A 23 -5.76 16.25 -6.35
C GLU A 23 -5.10 17.06 -5.21
N GLY A 24 -3.77 16.97 -5.04
CA GLY A 24 -3.03 17.65 -3.98
C GLY A 24 -3.19 17.00 -2.59
N ARG A 25 -3.78 15.80 -2.51
CA ARG A 25 -3.92 15.06 -1.24
C ARG A 25 -2.58 14.49 -0.75
N PHE A 26 -1.68 14.18 -1.67
CA PHE A 26 -0.33 13.67 -1.40
C PHE A 26 0.70 14.39 -2.27
N ARG A 27 1.95 14.50 -1.80
CA ARG A 27 3.00 15.20 -2.58
C ARG A 27 3.67 14.29 -3.59
N SER A 28 3.62 12.98 -3.38
CA SER A 28 4.27 12.00 -4.25
C SER A 28 3.61 10.63 -4.16
N PHE A 29 3.85 9.79 -5.17
CA PHE A 29 3.47 8.36 -5.13
C PHE A 29 4.03 7.63 -3.90
N SER A 30 5.26 7.97 -3.47
CA SER A 30 5.85 7.37 -2.27
C SER A 30 5.07 7.73 -1.01
N ASP A 31 4.56 8.96 -0.92
CA ASP A 31 3.77 9.42 0.22
C ASP A 31 2.45 8.65 0.31
N VAL A 32 1.81 8.39 -0.84
CA VAL A 32 0.58 7.58 -0.92
C VAL A 32 0.85 6.17 -0.41
N VAL A 33 1.92 5.55 -0.90
CA VAL A 33 2.29 4.18 -0.51
C VAL A 33 2.65 4.08 0.97
N ASP A 34 3.47 4.99 1.47
CA ASP A 34 3.88 5.01 2.89
C ASP A 34 2.67 5.17 3.82
N TYR A 35 1.77 6.11 3.48
CA TYR A 35 0.54 6.31 4.22
C TYR A 35 -0.37 5.09 4.18
N ALA A 36 -0.61 4.53 2.99
CA ALA A 36 -1.47 3.36 2.84
C ALA A 36 -0.92 2.14 3.60
N MET A 37 0.39 1.92 3.56
CA MET A 37 1.04 0.84 4.33
C MET A 37 0.90 1.06 5.83
N GLY A 38 1.11 2.28 6.32
CA GLY A 38 0.94 2.61 7.73
C GLY A 38 -0.50 2.42 8.21
N PHE A 39 -1.47 2.89 7.42
CA PHE A 39 -2.90 2.72 7.68
C PHE A 39 -3.31 1.25 7.70
N TYR A 40 -2.79 0.46 6.76
CA TYR A 40 -3.04 -0.97 6.70
C TYR A 40 -2.46 -1.70 7.92
N PHE A 41 -1.24 -1.36 8.32
CA PHE A 41 -0.59 -1.92 9.51
C PHE A 41 -1.36 -1.62 10.80
N ASP A 42 -1.78 -0.36 11.01
CA ASP A 42 -2.63 0.01 12.16
C ASP A 42 -3.97 -0.73 12.13
N SER A 43 -4.55 -0.93 10.94
CA SER A 43 -5.80 -1.68 10.78
C SER A 43 -5.66 -3.16 11.11
N ILE A 44 -4.52 -3.78 10.77
CA ILE A 44 -4.19 -5.16 11.18
C ILE A 44 -4.01 -5.23 12.69
N MET A 45 -3.24 -4.31 13.27
CA MET A 45 -2.99 -4.26 14.72
C MET A 45 -4.27 -4.07 15.56
N ARG A 46 -5.32 -3.51 14.96
CA ARG A 46 -6.64 -3.31 15.60
C ARG A 46 -7.66 -4.40 15.25
N ASP A 47 -7.23 -5.52 14.67
CA ASP A 47 -8.10 -6.63 14.22
C ASP A 47 -9.22 -6.21 13.25
N ARG A 48 -9.01 -5.13 12.47
CA ARG A 48 -9.98 -4.65 11.47
C ARG A 48 -9.83 -5.33 10.12
N VAL A 49 -8.68 -5.97 9.87
CA VAL A 49 -8.42 -6.75 8.66
C VAL A 49 -8.72 -8.21 8.94
N LYS A 50 -9.90 -8.67 8.52
CA LYS A 50 -10.37 -10.05 8.77
C LYS A 50 -9.85 -11.08 7.76
N GLY A 51 -9.11 -10.65 6.75
CA GLY A 51 -8.58 -11.52 5.72
C GLY A 51 -7.99 -10.74 4.56
N VAL A 52 -7.18 -11.43 3.76
CA VAL A 52 -6.50 -10.88 2.58
C VAL A 52 -7.13 -11.52 1.36
N THR A 53 -7.79 -10.73 0.52
CA THR A 53 -8.24 -11.23 -0.78
C THR A 53 -7.07 -11.13 -1.75
N LYS A 54 -6.42 -12.27 -2.05
CA LYS A 54 -5.40 -12.32 -3.09
C LYS A 54 -6.02 -11.98 -4.44
N ILE A 55 -5.58 -10.89 -5.05
CA ILE A 55 -5.98 -10.50 -6.40
C ILE A 55 -4.80 -10.75 -7.33
N PRO A 56 -4.98 -11.48 -8.46
CA PRO A 56 -3.92 -11.67 -9.43
C PRO A 56 -3.41 -10.31 -9.91
N ARG A 57 -2.10 -10.08 -9.79
CA ARG A 57 -1.47 -8.81 -10.19
C ARG A 57 -1.57 -8.54 -11.69
N GLY A 58 -1.42 -9.58 -12.52
CA GLY A 58 -1.30 -9.42 -13.96
C GLY A 58 -0.05 -8.61 -14.33
N GLU A 59 -0.21 -7.59 -15.18
CA GLU A 59 0.86 -6.64 -15.50
C GLU A 59 1.21 -5.78 -14.26
N ALA A 60 2.50 -5.47 -14.10
CA ALA A 60 2.99 -4.75 -12.93
C ALA A 60 3.89 -3.58 -13.31
N ILE A 61 3.64 -2.43 -12.71
CA ILE A 61 4.49 -1.24 -12.83
C ILE A 61 5.55 -1.29 -11.73
N LYS A 62 6.82 -1.23 -12.13
CA LYS A 62 7.94 -1.20 -11.21
C LYS A 62 8.25 0.24 -10.79
N LYS A 63 8.23 0.53 -9.49
CA LYS A 63 8.59 1.85 -8.93
C LYS A 63 9.52 1.70 -7.74
N SER A 64 10.36 2.72 -7.54
CA SER A 64 11.14 2.86 -6.31
C SER A 64 10.39 3.80 -5.38
N VAL A 65 10.09 3.35 -4.17
CA VAL A 65 9.35 4.11 -3.16
C VAL A 65 10.14 4.18 -1.87
N ARG A 66 9.92 5.23 -1.09
CA ARG A 66 10.43 5.32 0.28
C ARG A 66 9.30 4.96 1.22
N VAL A 67 9.51 3.94 2.05
CA VAL A 67 8.54 3.46 3.02
C VAL A 67 9.19 3.33 4.38
N ASN A 68 8.40 3.52 5.43
CA ASN A 68 8.86 3.33 6.79
C ASN A 68 9.23 1.86 7.03
N GLN A 69 10.50 1.64 7.35
CA GLN A 69 11.05 0.31 7.57
C GLN A 69 10.31 -0.44 8.71
N TYR A 70 9.92 0.25 9.77
CA TYR A 70 9.19 -0.36 10.89
C TYR A 70 7.84 -0.93 10.44
N VAL A 71 7.11 -0.18 9.60
CA VAL A 71 5.81 -0.61 9.05
C VAL A 71 5.99 -1.80 8.13
N MET A 72 7.00 -1.76 7.25
CA MET A 72 7.33 -2.87 6.36
C MET A 72 7.68 -4.15 7.15
N GLU A 73 8.54 -4.05 8.15
CA GLU A 73 8.93 -5.17 9.00
C GLU A 73 7.75 -5.72 9.79
N GLY A 74 6.91 -4.84 10.35
CA GLY A 74 5.69 -5.21 11.05
C GLY A 74 4.72 -5.97 10.15
N LEU A 75 4.50 -5.50 8.92
CA LEU A 75 3.62 -6.18 7.95
C LEU A 75 4.18 -7.53 7.52
N MET A 76 5.50 -7.65 7.28
CA MET A 76 6.13 -8.93 6.95
C MET A 76 6.06 -9.92 8.13
N ALA A 77 6.21 -9.45 9.37
CA ALA A 77 6.15 -10.27 10.58
C ALA A 77 4.78 -10.93 10.80
N THR A 78 3.71 -10.39 10.21
CA THR A 78 2.38 -11.01 10.26
C THR A 78 2.30 -12.34 9.52
N GLY A 79 3.22 -12.62 8.59
CA GLY A 79 3.25 -13.85 7.79
C GLY A 79 2.13 -13.98 6.76
N PHE A 80 1.24 -12.99 6.64
CA PHE A 80 0.10 -13.05 5.70
C PHE A 80 0.46 -12.68 4.26
N PHE A 81 1.61 -12.04 4.04
CA PHE A 81 1.92 -11.38 2.77
C PHE A 81 3.34 -11.71 2.30
N ASP A 82 3.47 -11.95 1.00
CA ASP A 82 4.76 -11.87 0.35
C ASP A 82 5.17 -10.39 0.23
N ARG A 83 6.45 -10.10 0.46
CA ARG A 83 7.00 -8.73 0.45
C ARG A 83 6.63 -7.93 -0.79
N ALA A 84 6.53 -8.61 -1.93
CA ALA A 84 6.18 -7.98 -3.20
C ALA A 84 4.70 -7.55 -3.26
N GLU A 85 3.80 -8.20 -2.52
CA GLU A 85 2.34 -8.01 -2.58
C GLU A 85 1.81 -7.00 -1.55
N ILE A 86 2.56 -6.74 -0.48
CA ILE A 86 2.15 -5.84 0.63
C ILE A 86 1.63 -4.49 0.12
N VAL A 87 2.31 -3.91 -0.87
CA VAL A 87 1.96 -2.58 -1.41
C VAL A 87 0.61 -2.59 -2.12
N ASP A 88 0.33 -3.62 -2.91
CA ASP A 88 -0.97 -3.72 -3.60
C ASP A 88 -2.11 -3.89 -2.59
N TYR A 89 -1.93 -4.72 -1.56
CA TYR A 89 -2.94 -4.90 -0.52
C TYR A 89 -3.18 -3.64 0.28
N ALA A 90 -2.12 -2.93 0.67
CA ALA A 90 -2.23 -1.69 1.42
C ALA A 90 -2.96 -0.60 0.62
N LEU A 91 -2.60 -0.43 -0.66
CA LEU A 91 -3.25 0.54 -1.55
C LEU A 91 -4.70 0.18 -1.83
N ASP A 92 -5.00 -1.10 -2.12
CA ASP A 92 -6.35 -1.55 -2.39
C ASP A 92 -7.25 -1.41 -1.15
N PHE A 93 -6.74 -1.74 0.03
CA PHE A 93 -7.46 -1.55 1.29
C PHE A 93 -7.75 -0.07 1.54
N TYR A 94 -6.75 0.80 1.35
CA TYR A 94 -6.94 2.23 1.54
C TYR A 94 -7.91 2.84 0.52
N ARG A 95 -7.84 2.43 -0.75
CA ARG A 95 -8.81 2.81 -1.80
C ARG A 95 -10.23 2.42 -1.39
N ARG A 96 -10.45 1.16 -1.02
CA ARG A 96 -11.77 0.65 -0.60
C ARG A 96 -12.28 1.36 0.65
N TRP A 97 -11.40 1.67 1.60
CA TRP A 97 -11.78 2.39 2.80
C TRP A 97 -12.30 3.80 2.46
N LEU A 98 -11.62 4.52 1.57
CA LEU A 98 -12.07 5.83 1.10
C LEU A 98 -13.39 5.78 0.30
N GLU A 99 -13.65 4.67 -0.40
CA GLU A 99 -14.87 4.49 -1.19
C GLU A 99 -16.09 4.06 -0.35
N ASN A 100 -15.88 3.38 0.78
CA ASN A 100 -16.98 2.85 1.62
C ASN A 100 -17.28 3.72 2.85
N ASP A 101 -16.29 4.43 3.42
CA ASP A 101 -16.43 5.20 4.67
C ASP A 101 -16.09 6.71 4.50
N GLY A 102 -15.92 7.18 3.26
CA GLY A 102 -15.53 8.56 2.91
C GLY A 102 -16.70 9.53 2.70
#